data_AF-A0AAT9GPG1-F1
#
_entry.id   AF-A0AAT9GPG1-F1
#
_cell.length_a   1.000
_cell.length_b   1.000
_cell.length_c   1.000
_cell.angle_alpha   90.00
_cell.angle_beta   90.00
_cell.angle_gamma   90.00
#
_symmetry.space_group_name_H-M   'P 1'
#
loop_
_entity.id
_entity.type
_entity.pdbx_description
1 polymer ?
#
loop_
_entity_poly.entity_id
_entity_poly.type
_entity_poly.pdbx_seq_one_letter_code
_entity_poly.pdbx_strand_id
1 'polypeptide(L)'
;MNLEICKDEKNIGIKLSDRVLTLVSNKIIEIKPVKCEKISIEIKEKEAVYKGIKIPLYFPSIELNLLRLLYIIKGEVAHDIFYYKNSVEIHIDSKLKDMRLMDESKVTFTRFCGNYGLLFPNYCIGNETFAIFSKNKNDVISAYREFKEFLEYIRKILLNLGIS
;
A
#
# COMPACT_ATOMS: atom_id res chain seq x y z
N MET A 1 -17.18 -4.86 0.65
CA MET A 1 -17.02 -5.62 -0.61
C MET A 1 -15.88 -6.61 -0.43
N ASN A 2 -16.09 -7.89 -0.71
CA ASN A 2 -15.01 -8.89 -0.63
C ASN A 2 -14.16 -8.75 -1.88
N LEU A 3 -12.92 -8.29 -1.72
CA LEU A 3 -11.99 -8.12 -2.82
C LEU A 3 -11.24 -9.42 -3.12
N GLU A 4 -11.09 -9.71 -4.40
CA GLU A 4 -10.29 -10.82 -4.88
C GLU A 4 -9.27 -10.29 -5.90
N ILE A 5 -8.02 -10.73 -5.75
CA ILE A 5 -6.97 -10.52 -6.73
C ILE A 5 -6.79 -11.81 -7.48
N CYS A 6 -6.86 -11.74 -8.80
CA CYS A 6 -6.78 -12.89 -9.66
C CYS A 6 -5.60 -12.76 -10.61
N LYS A 7 -5.15 -13.89 -11.13
CA LYS A 7 -4.16 -13.93 -12.21
C LYS A 7 -4.69 -14.68 -13.41
N ASP A 8 -4.20 -14.30 -14.60
CA ASP A 8 -4.15 -15.18 -15.76
C ASP A 8 -2.71 -15.73 -15.91
N GLU A 9 -2.34 -16.23 -17.10
CA GLU A 9 -0.99 -16.73 -17.37
C GLU A 9 0.12 -15.66 -17.30
N LYS A 10 -0.22 -14.37 -17.46
CA LYS A 10 0.74 -13.26 -17.65
C LYS A 10 0.50 -12.04 -16.76
N ASN A 11 -0.72 -11.85 -16.26
CA ASN A 11 -1.22 -10.62 -15.68
C ASN A 11 -1.93 -10.88 -14.36
N ILE A 12 -1.89 -9.88 -13.48
CA ILE A 12 -2.72 -9.79 -12.28
C ILE A 12 -3.84 -8.80 -12.54
N GLY A 13 -5.06 -9.18 -12.19
CA GLY A 13 -6.22 -8.31 -12.19
C GLY A 13 -6.96 -8.31 -10.85
N ILE A 14 -7.87 -7.36 -10.71
CA ILE A 14 -8.78 -7.23 -9.57
C ILE A 14 -10.18 -7.65 -10.02
N LYS A 15 -10.84 -8.48 -9.22
CA LYS A 15 -12.18 -8.97 -9.51
C LYS A 15 -13.23 -7.92 -9.14
N LEU A 16 -14.09 -7.61 -10.09
CA LEU A 16 -15.25 -6.75 -9.95
C LEU A 16 -16.48 -7.58 -10.33
N SER A 17 -17.23 -8.04 -9.32
CA SER A 17 -18.42 -8.87 -9.51
C SER A 17 -18.13 -10.12 -10.38
N ASP A 18 -18.46 -10.07 -11.67
CA ASP A 18 -18.35 -11.10 -12.68
C ASP A 18 -17.12 -10.96 -13.59
N ARG A 19 -16.39 -9.84 -13.53
CA ARG A 19 -15.27 -9.52 -14.42
C ARG A 19 -13.96 -9.39 -13.66
N VAL A 20 -12.82 -9.61 -14.33
CA VAL A 20 -11.48 -9.39 -13.75
C VAL A 20 -10.74 -8.37 -14.60
N LEU A 21 -10.41 -7.23 -14.01
CA LEU A 21 -9.81 -6.10 -14.71
C LEU A 21 -8.33 -5.98 -14.38
N THR A 22 -7.51 -5.67 -15.38
CA THR A 22 -6.10 -5.32 -15.22
C THR A 22 -5.77 -4.08 -16.05
N LEU A 23 -4.58 -3.53 -15.81
CA LEU A 23 -4.01 -2.43 -16.58
C LEU A 23 -2.79 -2.95 -17.34
N VAL A 24 -2.83 -2.91 -18.67
CA VAL A 24 -1.72 -3.26 -19.56
C VAL A 24 -1.53 -2.11 -20.56
N SER A 25 -0.33 -1.55 -20.63
CA SER A 25 0.00 -0.44 -21.55
C SER A 25 -1.02 0.71 -21.50
N ASN A 26 -1.38 1.13 -20.29
CA ASN A 26 -2.38 2.18 -20.00
C ASN A 26 -3.79 1.91 -20.53
N LYS A 27 -4.11 0.67 -20.88
CA LYS A 27 -5.46 0.24 -21.25
C LYS A 27 -6.00 -0.71 -20.20
N ILE A 28 -7.25 -0.47 -19.83
CA ILE A 28 -8.00 -1.39 -18.98
C ILE A 28 -8.43 -2.55 -19.86
N ILE A 29 -8.04 -3.76 -19.49
CA ILE A 29 -8.43 -4.98 -20.19
C ILE A 29 -9.02 -5.97 -19.21
N GLU A 30 -9.91 -6.81 -19.72
CA GLU A 30 -10.47 -7.92 -18.96
C GLU A 30 -9.66 -9.19 -19.22
N ILE A 31 -9.43 -9.96 -18.15
CA ILE A 31 -8.70 -11.23 -18.21
C ILE A 31 -9.56 -12.38 -17.73
N LYS A 32 -9.27 -13.59 -18.23
CA LYS A 32 -9.88 -14.82 -17.74
C LYS A 32 -9.02 -15.40 -16.62
N PRO A 33 -9.49 -15.39 -15.36
CA PRO A 33 -8.65 -15.78 -14.23
C PRO A 33 -8.44 -17.30 -14.19
N VAL A 34 -7.21 -17.74 -13.92
CA VAL A 34 -6.87 -19.14 -13.62
C VAL A 34 -6.79 -19.40 -12.11
N LYS A 35 -6.50 -18.37 -11.32
CA LYS A 35 -6.42 -18.44 -9.86
C LYS A 35 -6.81 -17.10 -9.25
N CYS A 36 -7.52 -17.13 -8.14
CA CYS A 36 -7.90 -15.94 -7.36
C CYS A 36 -7.57 -16.14 -5.88
N GLU A 37 -7.21 -15.05 -5.22
CA GLU A 37 -6.93 -14.97 -3.79
C GLU A 37 -7.81 -13.87 -3.18
N LYS A 38 -8.52 -14.21 -2.10
CA LYS A 38 -9.28 -13.22 -1.33
C LYS A 38 -8.33 -12.34 -0.54
N ILE A 39 -8.60 -11.04 -0.51
CA ILE A 39 -7.79 -10.10 0.25
C ILE A 39 -8.55 -9.46 1.42
N SER A 40 -7.82 -9.16 2.48
CA SER A 40 -8.30 -8.57 3.74
C SER A 40 -8.25 -7.04 3.72
N ILE A 41 -8.31 -6.44 2.54
CA ILE A 41 -8.37 -4.98 2.36
C ILE A 41 -9.83 -4.59 2.20
N GLU A 42 -10.32 -3.75 3.09
CA GLU A 42 -11.68 -3.22 3.04
C GLU A 42 -11.73 -1.96 2.19
N ILE A 43 -12.72 -1.85 1.29
CA ILE A 43 -13.00 -0.61 0.57
C ILE A 43 -14.09 0.15 1.30
N LYS A 44 -13.77 1.38 1.70
CA LYS A 44 -14.70 2.42 2.13
C LYS A 44 -14.72 3.51 1.05
N GLU A 45 -15.75 4.36 1.03
CA GLU A 45 -16.04 5.29 -0.07
C GLU A 45 -14.82 5.96 -0.70
N LYS A 46 -13.89 6.47 0.12
CA LYS A 46 -12.68 7.20 -0.33
C LYS A 46 -11.37 6.61 0.18
N GLU A 47 -11.39 5.42 0.77
CA GLU A 47 -10.19 4.79 1.34
C GLU A 47 -10.24 3.27 1.28
N ALA A 48 -9.09 2.65 0.98
CA ALA A 48 -8.83 1.25 1.23
C ALA A 48 -8.20 1.10 2.62
N VAL A 49 -8.65 0.15 3.42
CA VAL A 49 -8.23 -0.03 4.80
C VAL A 49 -7.67 -1.43 5.00
N TYR A 50 -6.44 -1.50 5.51
CA TYR A 50 -5.82 -2.73 6.01
C TYR A 50 -5.40 -2.49 7.45
N LYS A 51 -6.09 -3.14 8.40
CA LYS A 51 -5.94 -2.88 9.83
C LYS A 51 -6.07 -1.37 10.12
N GLY A 52 -5.07 -0.72 10.69
CA GLY A 52 -5.06 0.73 10.93
C GLY A 52 -4.49 1.57 9.80
N ILE A 53 -3.97 0.95 8.71
CA ILE A 53 -3.48 1.66 7.53
C ILE A 53 -4.65 2.04 6.63
N LYS A 54 -4.67 3.30 6.24
CA LYS A 54 -5.64 3.91 5.35
C LYS A 54 -4.92 4.38 4.10
N ILE A 55 -5.36 3.86 2.97
CA ILE A 55 -4.83 4.17 1.65
C ILE A 55 -5.90 4.96 0.91
N PRO A 56 -5.67 6.23 0.62
CA PRO A 56 -6.68 7.03 -0.03
C PRO A 56 -6.98 6.59 -1.46
N LEU A 57 -8.25 6.66 -1.83
CA LEU A 57 -8.81 6.31 -3.12
C LEU A 57 -9.45 7.56 -3.73
N TYR A 58 -8.64 8.33 -4.45
CA TYR A 58 -9.00 9.69 -4.88
C TYR A 58 -9.75 9.75 -6.22
N PHE A 59 -9.87 8.64 -6.95
CA PHE A 59 -10.51 8.67 -8.25
C PHE A 59 -12.03 8.74 -8.13
N PRO A 60 -12.72 9.41 -9.06
CA PRO A 60 -14.18 9.52 -9.04
C PRO A 60 -14.88 8.20 -9.38
N SER A 61 -14.16 7.26 -10.03
CA SER A 61 -14.69 5.96 -10.44
C SER A 61 -14.20 4.86 -9.50
N ILE A 62 -15.13 3.97 -9.11
CA ILE A 62 -14.81 2.74 -8.37
C ILE A 62 -13.81 1.88 -9.14
N GLU A 63 -13.93 1.79 -10.46
CA GLU A 63 -13.04 1.00 -11.31
C GLU A 63 -11.60 1.52 -11.26
N LEU A 64 -11.42 2.84 -11.36
CA LEU A 64 -10.09 3.46 -11.25
C LEU A 64 -9.50 3.29 -9.86
N ASN A 65 -10.31 3.37 -8.81
CA ASN A 65 -9.86 3.11 -7.44
C ASN A 65 -9.45 1.65 -7.21
N LEU A 66 -10.15 0.70 -7.84
CA LEU A 66 -9.77 -0.71 -7.81
C LEU A 66 -8.48 -0.98 -8.60
N LEU A 67 -8.29 -0.31 -9.74
CA LEU A 67 -7.02 -0.39 -10.47
C LEU A 67 -5.86 0.25 -9.71
N ARG A 68 -6.10 1.35 -8.99
CA ARG A 68 -5.13 1.92 -8.04
C ARG A 68 -4.77 0.90 -6.97
N LEU A 69 -5.75 0.23 -6.37
CA LEU A 69 -5.50 -0.81 -5.38
C LEU A 69 -4.69 -1.97 -5.97
N LEU A 70 -5.01 -2.41 -7.20
CA LEU A 70 -4.23 -3.41 -7.92
C LEU A 70 -2.77 -2.95 -8.11
N TYR A 71 -2.54 -1.68 -8.42
CA TYR A 71 -1.19 -1.11 -8.57
C TYR A 71 -0.40 -1.11 -7.25
N ILE A 72 -1.07 -0.82 -6.13
CA ILE A 72 -0.52 -0.92 -4.77
C ILE A 72 -0.16 -2.38 -4.45
N ILE A 73 -1.04 -3.33 -4.74
CA ILE A 73 -0.81 -4.77 -4.48
C ILE A 73 0.29 -5.32 -5.39
N LYS A 74 0.47 -4.81 -6.61
CA LYS A 74 1.63 -5.10 -7.44
C LYS A 74 2.94 -4.54 -6.87
N GLY A 75 2.85 -3.70 -5.84
CA GLY A 75 3.98 -3.01 -5.22
C GLY A 75 4.60 -1.94 -6.11
N GLU A 76 3.89 -1.48 -7.15
CA GLU A 76 4.40 -0.55 -8.17
C GLU A 76 4.21 0.92 -7.78
N VAL A 77 3.41 1.19 -6.73
CA VAL A 77 3.14 2.55 -6.26
C VAL A 77 4.38 3.20 -5.65
N ALA A 78 4.65 4.45 -6.03
CA ALA A 78 5.73 5.30 -5.53
C ALA A 78 5.23 6.75 -5.45
N HIS A 79 5.94 7.59 -4.67
CA HIS A 79 5.57 8.99 -4.38
C HIS A 79 4.13 9.14 -3.90
N ASP A 80 3.77 8.35 -2.88
CA ASP A 80 2.40 8.26 -2.36
C ASP A 80 2.37 8.42 -0.84
N ILE A 81 1.20 8.70 -0.28
CA ILE A 81 1.01 8.91 1.16
C ILE A 81 -0.11 8.03 1.66
N PHE A 82 0.22 7.15 2.60
CA PHE A 82 -0.74 6.41 3.39
C PHE A 82 -0.85 7.04 4.79
N TYR A 83 -1.91 6.68 5.51
CA TYR A 83 -2.15 7.20 6.85
C TYR A 83 -2.34 6.07 7.83
N TYR A 84 -1.88 6.27 9.07
CA TYR A 84 -2.20 5.40 10.19
C TYR A 84 -2.98 6.18 11.25
N LYS A 85 -4.18 5.69 11.60
CA LYS A 85 -5.12 6.33 12.55
C LYS A 85 -5.39 7.83 12.28
N ASN A 86 -5.27 8.27 11.02
CA ASN A 86 -5.39 9.66 10.56
C ASN A 86 -4.35 10.67 11.12
N SER A 87 -3.41 10.26 11.97
CA SER A 87 -2.48 11.15 12.68
C SER A 87 -1.01 10.90 12.37
N VAL A 88 -0.70 9.79 11.71
CA VAL A 88 0.64 9.42 11.26
C VAL A 88 0.62 9.34 9.75
N GLU A 89 1.57 10.01 9.13
CA GLU A 89 1.78 9.95 7.69
C GLU A 89 2.84 8.89 7.38
N ILE A 90 2.58 8.09 6.36
CA ILE A 90 3.49 7.09 5.81
C ILE A 90 3.76 7.50 4.37
N HIS A 91 4.90 8.13 4.16
CA HIS A 91 5.38 8.58 2.87
C HIS A 91 6.15 7.47 2.16
N ILE A 92 5.78 7.22 0.91
CA ILE A 92 6.31 6.18 0.03
C ILE A 92 7.12 6.87 -1.05
N ASP A 93 8.44 6.86 -0.95
CA ASP A 93 9.31 7.54 -1.92
C ASP A 93 9.70 6.62 -3.09
N SER A 94 9.83 5.32 -2.82
CA SER A 94 10.15 4.30 -3.82
C SER A 94 9.03 3.27 -3.94
N LYS A 95 9.08 2.45 -5.00
CA LYS A 95 8.11 1.38 -5.20
C LYS A 95 8.06 0.47 -3.98
N LEU A 96 6.85 0.12 -3.51
CA LEU A 96 6.67 -0.74 -2.32
C LEU A 96 7.43 -2.07 -2.43
N LYS A 97 7.52 -2.64 -3.64
CA LYS A 97 8.27 -3.89 -3.85
C LYS A 97 9.78 -3.75 -3.63
N ASP A 98 10.32 -2.54 -3.81
CA ASP A 98 11.74 -2.23 -3.70
C ASP A 98 12.11 -1.65 -2.31
N MET A 99 11.12 -1.47 -1.42
CA MET A 99 11.34 -0.85 -0.11
C MET A 99 12.24 -1.66 0.81
N ARG A 100 13.16 -0.95 1.46
CA ARG A 100 14.08 -1.49 2.45
C ARG A 100 13.60 -1.08 3.84
N LEU A 101 12.98 -2.02 4.53
CA LEU A 101 12.55 -1.84 5.91
C LEU A 101 13.78 -1.74 6.84
N MET A 102 13.66 -0.92 7.88
CA MET A 102 14.72 -0.71 8.87
C MET A 102 14.44 -1.48 10.16
N ASP A 103 15.33 -1.34 11.15
CA ASP A 103 15.02 -1.77 12.51
C ASP A 103 14.06 -0.76 13.17
N GLU A 104 12.99 -1.27 13.79
CA GLU A 104 12.02 -0.45 14.53
C GLU A 104 12.65 0.28 15.72
N SER A 105 13.81 -0.17 16.21
CA SER A 105 14.57 0.49 17.26
C SER A 105 15.11 1.87 16.86
N LYS A 106 15.14 2.19 15.56
CA LYS A 106 15.73 3.42 14.99
C LYS A 106 14.77 4.62 14.98
N VAL A 107 13.81 4.67 15.90
CA VAL A 107 12.93 5.85 16.03
C VAL A 107 13.76 7.04 16.52
N THR A 108 13.74 8.12 15.76
CA THR A 108 14.44 9.37 16.11
C THR A 108 13.45 10.50 16.33
N PHE A 109 13.78 11.45 17.20
CA PHE A 109 13.03 12.70 17.34
C PHE A 109 13.80 13.80 16.61
N THR A 110 13.30 14.23 15.46
CA THR A 110 14.08 14.98 14.48
C THR A 110 13.20 15.89 13.62
N ARG A 111 13.80 16.93 13.04
CA ARG A 111 13.18 17.77 12.00
C ARG A 111 13.30 17.19 10.60
N PHE A 112 14.08 16.13 10.41
CA PHE A 112 14.30 15.50 9.11
C PHE A 112 13.97 14.02 9.17
N CYS A 113 13.02 13.55 8.35
CA CYS A 113 12.59 12.16 8.29
C CYS A 113 12.64 11.65 6.85
N GLY A 114 13.57 10.73 6.56
CA GLY A 114 13.86 10.35 5.16
C GLY A 114 14.23 11.59 4.35
N ASN A 115 13.47 11.86 3.28
CA ASN A 115 13.64 13.02 2.41
C ASN A 115 12.86 14.28 2.86
N TYR A 116 12.12 14.21 3.98
CA TYR A 116 11.17 15.24 4.40
C TYR A 116 11.74 16.16 5.50
N GLY A 117 11.72 17.48 5.23
CA GLY A 117 12.00 18.53 6.21
C GLY A 117 10.73 19.01 6.91
N LEU A 118 10.68 18.91 8.24
CA LEU A 118 9.53 19.22 9.07
C LEU A 118 9.74 20.56 9.80
N LEU A 119 8.67 21.35 9.89
CA LEU A 119 8.68 22.66 10.58
C LEU A 119 9.06 22.52 12.07
N PHE A 120 8.55 21.46 12.70
CA PHE A 120 8.81 21.10 14.10
C PHE A 120 9.36 19.68 14.19
N PRO A 121 10.19 19.38 15.20
CA PRO A 121 10.63 18.01 15.44
C PRO A 121 9.44 17.06 15.64
N ASN A 122 9.50 15.90 15.01
CA ASN A 122 8.54 14.80 15.18
C ASN A 122 9.30 13.51 15.49
N TYR A 123 8.60 12.51 16.02
CA TYR A 123 9.12 11.15 16.02
C TYR A 123 9.08 10.61 14.59
N CYS A 124 10.16 9.92 14.20
CA CYS A 124 10.41 9.52 12.83
C CYS A 124 11.02 8.11 12.77
N ILE A 125 10.56 7.31 11.82
CA ILE A 125 11.27 6.14 11.27
C ILE A 125 11.26 6.31 9.75
N GLY A 126 12.43 6.33 9.11
CA GLY A 126 12.49 6.48 7.65
C GLY A 126 13.90 6.43 7.10
N ASN A 127 13.99 6.24 5.79
CA ASN A 127 15.20 6.26 4.98
C ASN A 127 14.90 6.89 3.61
N GLU A 128 15.75 6.63 2.61
CA GLU A 128 15.58 7.15 1.25
C GLU A 128 14.36 6.59 0.51
N THR A 129 13.78 5.47 0.97
CA THR A 129 12.67 4.78 0.31
C THR A 129 11.31 5.06 0.94
N PHE A 130 11.26 5.46 2.22
CA PHE A 130 10.02 5.78 2.93
C PHE A 130 10.27 6.67 4.16
N ALA A 131 9.24 7.36 4.63
CA ALA A 131 9.26 8.09 5.90
C ALA A 131 7.95 7.95 6.66
N ILE A 132 8.02 7.68 7.97
CA ILE A 132 6.87 7.60 8.87
C ILE A 132 7.12 8.57 10.02
N PHE A 133 6.24 9.55 10.19
CA PHE A 133 6.41 10.52 11.27
C PHE A 133 5.10 11.01 11.88
N SER A 134 5.18 11.36 13.17
CA SER A 134 4.09 11.99 13.93
C SER A 134 4.63 12.60 15.23
N LYS A 135 3.78 13.38 15.92
CA LYS A 135 4.09 13.95 17.23
C LYS A 135 4.14 12.91 18.36
N ASN A 136 3.59 11.71 18.13
CA ASN A 136 3.53 10.63 19.12
C ASN A 136 4.44 9.45 18.73
N LYS A 137 5.39 9.12 19.62
CA LYS A 137 6.36 8.03 19.41
C LYS A 137 5.69 6.66 19.23
N ASN A 138 4.70 6.35 20.07
CA ASN A 138 4.04 5.04 20.06
C ASN A 138 3.20 4.85 18.80
N ASP A 139 2.61 5.91 18.28
CA ASP A 139 1.85 5.88 17.03
C ASP A 139 2.78 5.62 15.84
N VAL A 140 3.98 6.23 15.80
CA VAL A 140 4.99 5.96 14.76
C VAL A 140 5.46 4.52 14.79
N ILE A 141 5.75 3.97 15.97
CA ILE A 141 6.15 2.55 16.12
C ILE A 141 5.02 1.62 15.66
N SER A 142 3.78 1.91 16.06
CA SER A 142 2.62 1.09 15.69
C SER A 142 2.37 1.15 14.17
N ALA A 143 2.43 2.35 13.59
CA ALA A 143 2.31 2.54 12.15
C ALA A 143 3.39 1.78 11.38
N TYR A 144 4.64 1.81 11.85
CA TYR A 144 5.74 1.07 11.23
C TYR A 144 5.52 -0.44 11.25
N ARG A 145 5.09 -1.00 12.40
CA ARG A 145 4.79 -2.43 12.53
C ARG A 145 3.67 -2.87 11.59
N GLU A 146 2.57 -2.12 11.56
CA GLU A 146 1.46 -2.44 10.66
C GLU A 146 1.85 -2.26 9.19
N PHE A 147 2.65 -1.24 8.86
CA PHE A 147 3.15 -1.04 7.49
C PHE A 147 4.05 -2.18 7.03
N LYS A 148 4.95 -2.65 7.91
CA LYS A 148 5.75 -3.85 7.66
C LYS A 148 4.86 -5.07 7.42
N GLU A 149 3.85 -5.30 8.25
CA GLU A 149 2.90 -6.40 8.06
C GLU A 149 2.10 -6.28 6.77
N PHE A 150 1.76 -5.06 6.34
CA PHE A 150 1.09 -4.80 5.07
C PHE A 150 1.96 -5.16 3.87
N LEU A 151 3.24 -4.82 3.90
CA LEU A 151 4.19 -5.21 2.85
C LEU A 151 4.36 -6.74 2.78
N GLU A 152 4.51 -7.40 3.93
CA GLU A 152 4.57 -8.87 3.99
C GLU A 152 3.27 -9.52 3.51
N TYR A 153 2.13 -8.91 3.83
CA TYR A 153 0.83 -9.35 3.36
C TYR A 153 0.72 -9.27 1.83
N ILE A 154 1.15 -8.16 1.22
CA ILE A 154 1.21 -8.02 -0.24
C ILE A 154 2.12 -9.11 -0.85
N ARG A 155 3.32 -9.30 -0.31
CA ARG A 155 4.27 -10.32 -0.79
C ARG A 155 3.65 -11.71 -0.75
N LYS A 156 2.93 -12.04 0.33
CA LYS A 156 2.21 -13.31 0.45
C LYS A 156 1.12 -13.47 -0.60
N ILE A 157 0.35 -12.43 -0.91
CA ILE A 157 -0.66 -12.49 -1.99
C ILE A 157 0.01 -12.81 -3.33
N LEU A 158 1.10 -12.10 -3.65
CA LEU A 158 1.82 -12.30 -4.91
C LEU A 158 2.42 -13.72 -5.00
N LEU A 159 3.04 -14.21 -3.92
CA LEU A 159 3.56 -15.57 -3.82
C LEU A 159 2.46 -16.63 -3.94
N ASN A 160 1.31 -16.43 -3.30
CA ASN A 160 0.16 -17.33 -3.42
C ASN A 160 -0.36 -17.37 -4.86
N LEU A 161 -0.29 -16.25 -5.58
CA LEU A 161 -0.56 -16.18 -7.01
C LEU A 161 0.61 -16.71 -7.85
N GLY A 162 1.73 -17.16 -7.27
CA GLY A 162 2.87 -17.67 -8.02
C GLY A 162 3.55 -16.59 -8.87
N ILE A 163 3.65 -15.39 -8.31
CA ILE A 163 4.26 -14.21 -8.92
C ILE A 163 5.45 -13.85 -8.04
N SER A 164 6.64 -14.05 -8.58
CA SER A 164 7.93 -13.78 -7.95
C SER A 164 8.46 -12.41 -8.34
#